data_AF-A0A953ZXY2-F1
#
_entry.id   AF-A0A953ZXY2-F1
#
_cell.length_a   1.000
_cell.length_b   1.000
_cell.length_c   1.000
_cell.angle_alpha   90.00
_cell.angle_beta   90.00
_cell.angle_gamma   90.00
#
_symmetry.space_group_name_H-M   'P 1'
#
loop_
_entity.id
_entity.type
_entity.pdbx_description
1 polymer ?
#
loop_
_entity_poly.entity_id
_entity_poly.type
_entity_poly.pdbx_seq_one_letter_code
_entity_poly.pdbx_strand_id
1 'polypeptide(L)'
;MVDRLSARASELPNTDLNPRDDPPLDFPDREFGSLTASDYAELGFQCGLEVHQQLHTARKLFCRCPAGRFVTRTDATVLRHMRPTLSELGEYDGCALMEFKTRKEIVYLLEHGTVCTYELDDTPPFPIDEVAVRHALRISRMFDLQLVSELQVMRKQYLDGSIPTG
;
A
#
# COMPACT_ATOMS: atom_id res chain seq x y z
N MET A 1 13.13 -14.41 63.02
CA MET A 1 13.15 -12.94 62.96
C MET A 1 14.60 -12.59 62.73
N VAL A 2 15.10 -12.30 61.53
CA VAL A 2 14.64 -11.39 60.48
C VAL A 2 15.20 -11.85 59.13
N ASP A 3 14.43 -11.62 58.06
CA ASP A 3 14.78 -11.45 56.65
C ASP A 3 15.73 -12.40 55.89
N ARG A 4 15.16 -12.96 54.79
CA ARG A 4 15.66 -12.77 53.42
C ARG A 4 14.55 -13.13 52.42
N LEU A 5 13.62 -12.21 52.22
CA LEU A 5 12.80 -12.18 51.00
C LEU A 5 13.73 -11.80 49.85
N SER A 6 14.18 -12.82 49.10
CA SER A 6 14.82 -12.62 47.80
C SER A 6 13.75 -12.09 46.84
N ALA A 7 13.83 -10.82 46.49
CA ALA A 7 13.03 -10.22 45.44
C ALA A 7 13.33 -10.96 44.13
N ARG A 8 12.35 -11.69 43.61
CA ARG A 8 12.38 -12.13 42.22
C ARG A 8 12.33 -10.86 41.37
N ALA A 9 13.46 -10.53 40.73
CA ALA A 9 13.45 -9.56 39.64
C ALA A 9 12.45 -10.10 38.60
N SER A 10 11.32 -9.42 38.44
CA SER A 10 10.43 -9.67 37.33
C SER A 10 11.20 -9.27 36.08
N GLU A 11 11.64 -10.26 35.31
CA GLU A 11 12.13 -10.03 33.95
C GLU A 11 11.03 -9.25 33.23
N LEU A 12 11.33 -8.00 32.87
CA LEU A 12 10.46 -7.21 32.02
C LEU A 12 10.24 -8.04 30.74
N PRO A 13 8.99 -8.26 30.31
CA PRO A 13 8.75 -8.97 29.06
C PRO A 13 9.52 -8.25 27.97
N ASN A 14 10.26 -9.03 27.16
CA ASN A 14 11.08 -8.52 26.07
C ASN A 14 10.24 -7.50 25.28
N THR A 15 10.63 -6.23 25.35
CA THR A 15 9.89 -5.12 24.75
C THR A 15 10.05 -5.09 23.23
N ASP A 16 10.94 -5.92 22.70
CA ASP A 16 11.11 -6.11 21.27
C ASP A 16 10.08 -7.12 20.77
N LEU A 17 9.00 -6.59 20.18
CA LEU A 17 7.95 -7.39 19.56
C LEU A 17 8.41 -8.07 18.25
N ASN A 18 9.60 -7.72 17.75
CA ASN A 18 10.26 -8.33 16.60
C ASN A 18 11.74 -8.59 16.92
N PRO A 19 12.04 -9.58 17.78
CA PRO A 19 13.42 -9.94 18.05
C PRO A 19 14.12 -10.26 16.73
N ARG A 20 15.25 -9.60 16.48
CA ARG A 20 16.09 -9.92 15.33
C ARG A 20 16.71 -11.30 15.57
N ASP A 21 16.15 -12.31 14.91
CA ASP A 21 16.74 -13.67 14.85
C ASP A 21 17.89 -13.74 13.83
N ASP A 22 18.06 -12.68 13.03
CA ASP A 22 19.15 -12.59 12.07
C ASP A 22 20.50 -12.49 12.80
N PRO A 23 21.54 -13.21 12.32
CA PRO A 23 22.88 -13.03 12.86
C PRO A 23 23.26 -11.55 12.78
N PRO A 24 23.97 -11.00 13.78
CA PRO A 24 24.52 -9.66 13.69
C PRO A 24 25.24 -9.53 12.36
N LEU A 25 24.87 -8.54 11.55
CA LEU A 25 25.60 -8.23 10.33
C LEU A 25 27.01 -7.79 10.76
N ASP A 26 27.96 -8.71 10.74
CA ASP A 26 29.37 -8.46 11.09
C ASP A 26 30.13 -7.80 9.92
N PHE A 27 29.39 -7.04 9.10
CA PHE A 27 29.89 -6.34 7.94
C PHE A 27 30.29 -4.92 8.36
N PRO A 28 31.57 -4.51 8.20
CA PRO A 28 32.01 -3.20 8.62
C PRO A 28 31.40 -2.09 7.74
N ASP A 29 30.81 -1.08 8.37
CA ASP A 29 30.29 0.10 7.69
C ASP A 29 31.37 0.76 6.82
N ARG A 30 30.99 1.15 5.60
CA ARG A 30 31.86 1.84 4.63
C ARG A 30 31.19 3.11 4.12
N GLU A 31 31.98 4.03 3.58
CA GLU A 31 31.45 5.29 3.02
C GLU A 31 30.48 5.02 1.85
N PHE A 32 29.47 5.88 1.70
CA PHE A 32 28.52 5.79 0.60
C PHE A 32 29.24 5.86 -0.76
N GLY A 33 28.97 4.90 -1.64
CA GLY A 33 29.61 4.78 -2.95
C GLY A 33 31.00 4.12 -2.95
N SER A 34 31.54 3.75 -1.78
CA SER A 34 32.83 3.04 -1.67
C SER A 34 32.71 1.51 -1.71
N LEU A 35 31.50 0.97 -1.61
CA LEU A 35 31.23 -0.46 -1.68
C LEU A 35 31.58 -1.01 -3.06
N THR A 36 32.34 -2.09 -3.07
CA THR A 36 32.72 -2.85 -4.26
C THR A 36 31.75 -4.01 -4.49
N ALA A 37 31.84 -4.66 -5.66
CA ALA A 37 31.05 -5.86 -5.94
C ALA A 37 31.27 -6.99 -4.93
N SER A 38 32.49 -7.15 -4.40
CA SER A 38 32.80 -8.16 -3.38
C SER A 38 32.10 -7.87 -2.06
N ASP A 39 32.00 -6.58 -1.71
CA ASP A 39 31.34 -6.14 -0.48
C ASP A 39 29.84 -6.43 -0.53
N TYR A 40 29.19 -6.17 -1.67
CA TYR A 40 27.80 -6.54 -1.90
C TYR A 40 27.58 -8.07 -1.87
N ALA A 41 28.56 -8.85 -2.32
CA ALA A 41 28.50 -10.31 -2.26
C ALA A 41 28.62 -10.83 -0.82
N GLU A 42 29.52 -10.26 -0.01
CA GLU A 42 29.69 -10.58 1.41
C GLU A 42 28.44 -10.20 2.23
N LEU A 43 27.84 -9.05 1.94
CA LEU A 43 26.56 -8.62 2.49
C LEU A 43 25.39 -9.55 2.11
N GLY A 44 25.56 -10.38 1.08
CA GLY A 44 24.45 -11.13 0.49
C GLY A 44 23.37 -10.22 -0.08
N PHE A 45 23.75 -9.07 -0.65
CA PHE A 45 22.82 -8.02 -1.04
C PHE A 45 21.82 -8.50 -2.10
N GLN A 46 20.54 -8.23 -1.84
CA GLN A 46 19.43 -8.46 -2.76
C GLN A 46 18.59 -7.19 -2.87
N CYS A 47 18.14 -6.86 -4.07
CA CYS A 47 17.26 -5.71 -4.29
C CYS A 47 16.13 -6.02 -5.27
N GLY A 48 15.04 -5.31 -5.12
CA GLY A 48 13.90 -5.28 -6.05
C GLY A 48 13.57 -3.84 -6.41
N LEU A 49 12.96 -3.64 -7.58
CA LEU A 49 12.51 -2.35 -8.06
C LEU A 49 11.01 -2.42 -8.35
N GLU A 50 10.26 -1.49 -7.76
CA GLU A 50 8.83 -1.30 -8.02
C GLU A 50 8.60 0.09 -8.61
N VAL A 51 7.93 0.16 -9.75
CA VAL A 51 7.66 1.42 -10.46
C VAL A 51 6.17 1.54 -10.73
N HIS A 52 5.58 2.66 -10.30
CA HIS A 52 4.19 3.02 -10.59
C HIS A 52 4.18 4.21 -11.55
N GLN A 53 3.45 4.08 -12.66
CA GLN A 53 3.39 5.09 -13.71
C GLN A 53 1.93 5.41 -14.06
N GLN A 54 1.56 6.69 -14.02
CA GLN A 54 0.27 7.14 -14.53
C GLN A 54 0.24 7.06 -16.07
N LEU A 55 -0.83 6.49 -16.62
CA LEU A 55 -1.06 6.43 -18.05
C LEU A 55 -1.75 7.70 -18.53
N HIS A 56 -1.29 8.24 -19.67
CA HIS A 56 -1.90 9.42 -20.27
C HIS A 56 -3.15 9.04 -21.06
N THR A 57 -4.29 8.99 -20.37
CA THR A 57 -5.61 8.69 -20.94
C THR A 57 -6.55 9.88 -20.80
N ALA A 58 -7.62 9.92 -21.60
CA ALA A 58 -8.62 10.99 -21.50
C ALA A 58 -9.50 10.86 -20.24
N ARG A 59 -9.73 9.62 -19.78
CA ARG A 59 -10.58 9.30 -18.62
C ARG A 59 -9.87 8.37 -17.63
N LYS A 60 -10.34 8.37 -16.38
CA LYS A 60 -9.90 7.44 -15.33
C LYS A 60 -10.25 5.98 -15.69
N LEU A 61 -9.60 5.02 -15.03
CA LEU A 61 -9.60 3.61 -15.44
C LEU A 61 -10.98 2.94 -15.44
N PHE A 62 -11.84 3.26 -14.47
CA PHE A 62 -13.14 2.60 -14.26
C PHE A 62 -14.31 3.58 -14.20
N CYS A 63 -14.15 4.79 -14.74
CA CYS A 63 -15.24 5.76 -14.86
C CYS A 63 -15.03 6.71 -16.04
N ARG A 64 -15.92 7.67 -16.22
CA ARG A 64 -15.87 8.64 -17.33
C ARG A 64 -15.27 9.98 -16.93
N CYS A 65 -14.82 10.14 -15.69
CA CYS A 65 -14.16 11.35 -15.24
C CYS A 65 -12.83 11.57 -15.96
N PRO A 66 -12.44 12.82 -16.21
CA PRO A 66 -11.16 13.13 -16.84
C PRO A 66 -9.98 12.67 -15.97
N ALA A 67 -8.95 12.10 -16.59
CA ALA A 67 -7.69 11.77 -15.92
C ALA A 67 -6.68 12.93 -15.98
N GLY A 68 -5.67 12.90 -15.12
CA GLY A 68 -4.55 13.86 -15.14
C GLY A 68 -4.90 15.30 -14.78
N ARG A 69 -6.07 15.55 -14.19
CA ARG A 69 -6.47 16.89 -13.75
C ARG A 69 -6.07 17.12 -12.30
N PHE A 70 -5.16 18.07 -12.10
CA PHE A 70 -4.89 18.61 -10.77
C PHE A 70 -5.96 19.64 -10.41
N VAL A 71 -6.47 19.56 -9.19
CA VAL A 71 -7.55 20.43 -8.70
C VAL A 71 -7.02 21.27 -7.54
N THR A 72 -7.34 22.58 -7.57
CA THR A 72 -6.96 23.54 -6.52
C THR A 72 -8.17 24.14 -5.81
N ARG A 73 -9.39 23.77 -6.25
CA ARG A 73 -10.66 24.18 -5.63
C ARG A 73 -11.39 22.95 -5.12
N THR A 74 -12.26 23.17 -4.14
CA THR A 74 -13.15 22.17 -3.58
C THR A 74 -14.56 22.71 -3.66
N ASP A 75 -15.45 21.98 -4.32
CA ASP A 75 -16.87 22.32 -4.46
C ASP A 75 -17.71 21.64 -3.37
N ALA A 76 -17.29 20.46 -2.90
CA ALA A 76 -17.95 19.71 -1.83
C ALA A 76 -16.96 18.83 -1.05
N THR A 77 -17.39 18.32 0.10
CA THR A 77 -16.62 17.36 0.90
C THR A 77 -17.49 16.18 1.36
N VAL A 78 -16.86 15.03 1.57
CA VAL A 78 -17.52 13.83 2.11
C VAL A 78 -16.65 13.25 3.23
N LEU A 79 -17.24 13.04 4.41
CA LEU A 79 -16.61 12.35 5.52
C LEU A 79 -16.91 10.85 5.45
N ARG A 80 -15.88 10.01 5.54
CA ARG A 80 -15.99 8.55 5.61
C ARG A 80 -15.19 8.00 6.79
N HIS A 81 -15.63 6.83 7.26
CA HIS A 81 -14.92 6.00 8.22
C HIS A 81 -14.78 4.61 7.61
N MET A 82 -13.55 4.10 7.52
CA MET A 82 -13.29 2.77 7.00
C MET A 82 -13.49 1.71 8.09
N ARG A 83 -13.85 0.48 7.68
CA ARG A 83 -14.04 -0.66 8.58
C ARG A 83 -13.28 -1.87 8.07
N PRO A 84 -12.62 -2.63 8.95
CA PRO A 84 -11.98 -3.87 8.55
C PRO A 84 -13.04 -4.92 8.23
N THR A 85 -12.73 -5.81 7.30
CA THR A 85 -13.59 -6.95 6.94
C THR A 85 -13.02 -8.22 7.56
N LEU A 86 -13.90 -9.15 7.92
CA LEU A 86 -13.51 -10.48 8.40
C LEU A 86 -13.00 -11.32 7.23
N SER A 87 -11.96 -12.11 7.47
CA SER A 87 -11.54 -13.18 6.58
C SER A 87 -12.59 -14.30 6.53
N GLU A 88 -12.44 -15.23 5.58
CA GLU A 88 -13.28 -16.44 5.51
C GLU A 88 -13.27 -17.26 6.80
N LEU A 89 -12.18 -17.17 7.58
CA LEU A 89 -12.01 -17.85 8.87
C LEU A 89 -12.55 -17.04 10.06
N GLY A 90 -13.14 -15.86 9.81
CA GLY A 90 -13.65 -14.98 10.86
C GLY A 90 -12.55 -14.22 11.61
N GLU A 91 -11.37 -14.08 11.02
CA GLU A 91 -10.24 -13.36 11.60
C GLU A 91 -10.06 -12.01 10.92
N TYR A 92 -9.57 -11.02 11.66
CA TYR A 92 -9.19 -9.73 11.08
C TYR A 92 -7.71 -9.74 10.67
N ASP A 93 -7.42 -9.12 9.53
CA ASP A 93 -6.04 -8.78 9.19
C ASP A 93 -5.44 -7.85 10.25
N GLY A 94 -4.23 -8.18 10.72
CA GLY A 94 -3.57 -7.45 11.80
C GLY A 94 -3.30 -5.99 11.44
N CYS A 95 -2.89 -5.72 10.20
CA CYS A 95 -2.62 -4.36 9.71
C CYS A 95 -3.93 -3.55 9.61
N ALA A 96 -4.99 -4.12 9.04
CA ALA A 96 -6.30 -3.49 8.96
C ALA A 96 -6.88 -3.18 10.34
N LEU A 97 -6.69 -4.06 11.33
CA LEU A 97 -7.14 -3.81 12.70
C LEU A 97 -6.35 -2.66 13.36
N MET A 98 -5.03 -2.59 13.14
CA MET A 98 -4.21 -1.50 13.65
C MET A 98 -4.60 -0.16 13.03
N GLU A 99 -4.85 -0.14 11.73
CA GLU A 99 -5.32 1.04 11.02
C GLU A 99 -6.72 1.48 11.51
N PHE A 100 -7.65 0.54 11.71
CA PHE A 100 -8.98 0.83 12.26
C PHE A 100 -8.94 1.45 13.66
N LYS A 101 -8.01 1.00 14.52
CA LYS A 101 -7.82 1.55 15.87
C LYS A 101 -7.41 3.02 15.87
N THR A 102 -6.86 3.54 14.78
CA THR A 102 -6.53 4.97 14.64
C THR A 102 -7.78 5.87 14.56
N ARG A 103 -8.97 5.30 14.27
CA ARG A 103 -10.26 6.00 14.18
C ARG A 103 -10.20 7.25 13.29
N LYS A 104 -9.53 7.14 12.14
CA LYS A 104 -9.39 8.24 11.18
C LYS A 104 -10.75 8.72 10.67
N GLU A 105 -10.91 10.02 10.70
CA GLU A 105 -11.92 10.75 9.92
C GLU A 105 -11.30 11.06 8.55
N ILE A 106 -11.83 10.44 7.49
CA ILE A 106 -11.31 10.64 6.13
C ILE A 106 -12.23 11.61 5.42
N VAL A 107 -11.70 12.80 5.09
CA VAL A 107 -12.44 13.84 4.37
C VAL A 107 -11.98 13.88 2.92
N TYR A 108 -12.84 13.43 2.01
CA TYR A 108 -12.61 13.54 0.57
C TYR A 108 -13.02 14.92 0.07
N LEU A 109 -12.13 15.57 -0.68
CA LEU A 109 -12.35 16.88 -1.30
C LEU A 109 -12.78 16.67 -2.76
N LEU A 110 -13.92 17.23 -3.13
CA LEU A 110 -14.58 16.96 -4.40
C LEU A 110 -14.62 18.22 -5.25
N GLU A 111 -14.18 18.09 -6.50
CA GLU A 111 -14.37 19.10 -7.55
C GLU A 111 -15.27 18.51 -8.62
N HIS A 112 -16.37 19.20 -8.93
CA HIS A 112 -17.49 18.66 -9.72
C HIS A 112 -17.07 18.19 -11.13
N GLY A 113 -16.04 18.80 -11.72
CA GLY A 113 -15.53 18.45 -13.05
C GLY A 113 -14.61 17.24 -13.11
N THR A 114 -14.22 16.64 -11.98
CA THR A 114 -13.19 15.58 -11.89
C THR A 114 -13.63 14.32 -11.15
N VAL A 115 -14.80 14.36 -10.53
CA VAL A 115 -15.36 13.24 -9.75
C VAL A 115 -16.74 12.85 -10.26
N CYS A 116 -17.14 11.62 -9.97
CA CYS A 116 -18.49 11.12 -10.19
C CYS A 116 -18.84 10.16 -9.05
N THR A 117 -20.05 9.63 -9.05
CA THR A 117 -20.53 8.72 -8.00
C THR A 117 -19.69 7.43 -7.87
N TYR A 118 -19.03 6.98 -8.93
CA TYR A 118 -18.07 5.87 -8.85
C TYR A 118 -16.87 6.20 -7.94
N GLU A 119 -16.32 7.41 -8.06
CA GLU A 119 -15.19 7.86 -7.23
C GLU A 119 -15.57 7.98 -5.75
N LEU A 120 -16.86 7.97 -5.42
CA LEU A 120 -17.38 8.08 -4.06
C LEU A 120 -17.86 6.74 -3.48
N ASP A 121 -17.68 5.65 -4.22
CA ASP A 121 -18.23 4.32 -3.91
C ASP A 121 -19.78 4.27 -3.88
N ASP A 122 -20.45 5.16 -4.63
CA ASP A 122 -21.91 5.20 -4.73
C ASP A 122 -22.41 4.61 -6.07
N THR A 123 -21.52 4.08 -6.90
CA THR A 123 -21.86 3.43 -8.18
C THR A 123 -20.86 2.32 -8.50
N PRO A 124 -21.29 1.15 -9.02
CA PRO A 124 -20.38 0.11 -9.46
C PRO A 124 -19.36 0.57 -10.51
N PRO A 125 -18.20 -0.10 -10.64
CA PRO A 125 -17.22 0.22 -11.67
C PRO A 125 -17.81 0.13 -13.08
N PHE A 126 -17.45 1.10 -13.91
CA PHE A 126 -17.72 1.03 -15.35
C PHE A 126 -16.73 0.07 -16.02
N PRO A 127 -17.00 -0.37 -17.27
CA PRO A 127 -16.04 -1.14 -18.04
C PRO A 127 -14.67 -0.45 -18.09
N ILE A 128 -13.61 -1.26 -17.98
CA ILE A 128 -12.22 -0.79 -17.96
C ILE A 128 -11.90 0.07 -19.18
N ASP A 129 -11.09 1.11 -19.01
CA ASP A 129 -10.65 1.93 -20.11
C ASP A 129 -9.75 1.17 -21.09
N GLU A 130 -10.27 0.89 -22.28
CA GLU A 130 -9.55 0.15 -23.33
C GLU A 130 -8.26 0.85 -23.80
N VAL A 131 -8.20 2.19 -23.70
CA VAL A 131 -6.99 2.95 -24.04
C VAL A 131 -5.90 2.69 -23.00
N ALA A 132 -6.23 2.70 -21.70
CA ALA A 132 -5.32 2.30 -20.63
C ALA A 132 -4.81 0.86 -20.84
N VAL A 133 -5.70 -0.10 -21.14
CA VAL A 133 -5.32 -1.49 -21.42
C VAL A 133 -4.35 -1.58 -22.60
N ARG A 134 -4.63 -0.85 -23.69
CA ARG A 134 -3.75 -0.81 -24.88
C ARG A 134 -2.38 -0.24 -24.56
N HIS A 135 -2.30 0.78 -23.70
CA HIS A 135 -1.01 1.31 -23.23
C HIS A 135 -0.24 0.29 -22.40
N ALA A 136 -0.92 -0.39 -21.46
CA ALA A 136 -0.31 -1.45 -20.66
C ALA A 136 0.27 -2.56 -21.57
N LEU A 137 -0.50 -3.03 -22.56
CA LEU A 137 -0.03 -4.04 -23.52
C LEU A 137 1.18 -3.57 -24.34
N ARG A 138 1.22 -2.30 -24.76
CA ARG A 138 2.39 -1.74 -25.46
C ARG A 138 3.62 -1.72 -24.56
N ILE A 139 3.47 -1.26 -23.32
CA ILE A 139 4.54 -1.24 -22.32
C ILE A 139 5.05 -2.66 -22.08
N SER A 140 4.16 -3.64 -21.87
CA SER A 140 4.53 -5.04 -21.69
C SER A 140 5.34 -5.58 -22.87
N ARG A 141 4.98 -5.24 -24.12
CA ARG A 141 5.74 -5.66 -25.30
C ARG A 141 7.09 -4.95 -25.44
N MET A 142 7.21 -3.70 -25.00
CA MET A 142 8.49 -2.98 -24.98
C MET A 142 9.49 -3.61 -23.99
N PHE A 143 8.99 -4.21 -22.90
CA PHE A 143 9.79 -4.92 -21.92
C PHE A 143 9.88 -6.44 -22.17
N ASP A 144 9.45 -6.91 -23.35
CA ASP A 144 9.44 -8.34 -23.72
C ASP A 144 8.75 -9.26 -22.69
N LEU A 145 7.69 -8.76 -22.05
CA LEU A 145 6.94 -9.52 -21.06
C LEU A 145 5.99 -10.53 -21.71
N GLN A 146 5.79 -11.67 -21.06
CA GLN A 146 4.79 -12.66 -21.46
C GLN A 146 3.38 -12.17 -21.12
N LEU A 147 2.49 -12.15 -22.11
CA LEU A 147 1.12 -11.70 -21.92
C LEU A 147 0.20 -12.83 -21.47
N VAL A 148 -0.72 -12.49 -20.58
CA VAL A 148 -1.85 -13.34 -20.20
C VAL A 148 -2.94 -13.30 -21.27
N SER A 149 -3.71 -14.39 -21.38
CA SER A 149 -4.83 -14.51 -22.32
C SER A 149 -6.09 -13.78 -21.85
N GLU A 150 -6.23 -13.60 -20.53
CA GLU A 150 -7.39 -12.99 -19.89
C GLU A 150 -6.94 -12.02 -18.79
N LEU A 151 -7.60 -10.88 -18.71
CA LEU A 151 -7.35 -9.87 -17.67
C LEU A 151 -8.50 -9.89 -16.66
N GLN A 152 -8.18 -10.18 -15.41
CA GLN A 152 -9.12 -10.20 -14.30
C GLN A 152 -8.83 -9.03 -13.35
N VAL A 153 -9.86 -8.22 -13.09
CA VAL A 153 -9.75 -7.08 -12.17
C VAL A 153 -9.89 -7.60 -10.75
N MET A 154 -8.89 -7.30 -9.92
CA MET A 154 -8.84 -7.71 -8.52
C MET A 154 -9.03 -6.51 -7.60
N ARG A 155 -9.48 -6.78 -6.36
CA ARG A 155 -9.53 -5.77 -5.29
C ARG A 155 -8.37 -6.02 -4.33
N LYS A 156 -7.50 -5.02 -4.18
CA LYS A 156 -6.49 -4.98 -3.13
C LYS A 156 -7.06 -4.16 -1.98
N GLN A 157 -7.01 -4.70 -0.77
CA GLN A 157 -7.57 -4.04 0.40
C GLN A 157 -6.73 -2.84 0.81
N TYR A 158 -7.37 -1.68 0.99
CA TYR A 158 -6.79 -0.52 1.66
C TYR A 158 -7.70 -0.09 2.82
N LEU A 159 -7.11 0.48 3.86
CA LEU A 159 -7.86 1.04 5.00
C LEU A 159 -7.36 2.42 5.42
N ASP A 160 -6.36 2.94 4.72
CA ASP A 160 -5.73 4.24 4.99
C ASP A 160 -6.60 5.43 4.56
N GLY A 161 -7.66 5.19 3.79
CA GLY A 161 -8.55 6.20 3.25
C GLY A 161 -8.11 6.82 1.94
N SER A 162 -7.01 6.35 1.33
CA SER A 162 -6.59 6.83 0.00
C SER A 162 -7.55 6.39 -1.11
N ILE A 163 -8.24 5.26 -0.91
CA ILE A 163 -9.22 4.69 -1.84
C ILE A 163 -10.62 4.71 -1.17
N PRO A 164 -11.61 5.42 -1.74
CA PRO A 164 -12.95 5.53 -1.17
C PRO A 164 -13.72 4.21 -0.98
N THR A 165 -13.35 3.17 -1.73
CA THR A 165 -14.01 1.85 -1.74
C THR A 165 -13.44 0.87 -0.71
N GLY A 166 -12.40 1.26 0.06
CA GLY A 166 -11.68 0.38 1.00
C GLY A 166 -10.76 -0.61 0.30
#